data_AF-F7TAE1-F1
#
_entry.id   AF-F7TAE1-F1
#
_cell.length_a   1.000
_cell.length_b   1.000
_cell.length_c   1.000
_cell.angle_alpha   90.00
_cell.angle_beta   90.00
_cell.angle_gamma   90.00
#
_symmetry.space_group_name_H-M   'P 1'
#
loop_
_entity.id
_entity.type
_entity.pdbx_description
1 polymer ?
#
loop_
_entity_poly.entity_id
_entity_poly.type
_entity_poly.pdbx_seq_one_letter_code
_entity_poly.pdbx_strand_id
1 'polypeptide(L)'
;MSARALVKYGAIALAFGALGFVLAVGLLTLVFAPKAGAYAPVDSSDAAAWIQAVGSIAAIVGAFYVGKQQAIAAAKLAEDGRKKAHLERLEGYSAIVLNLVQRIASLEQALGYNTTNSFRFAWVWGQRSEFRVALEAVDRVPIHDFADPKKIDAALSIYGAAAEAFDEAEDVMNRWTADNAPEFLNAYEDLKEHIRVYAHRARARQSEIT
;
A
#
# COMPACT_ATOMS: atom_id res chain seq x y z
N MET A 1 5.27 -32.76 5.98
CA MET A 1 5.22 -32.62 4.52
C MET A 1 4.01 -31.74 4.17
N SER A 2 4.18 -30.61 3.46
CA SER A 2 3.06 -29.67 3.25
C SER A 2 2.01 -30.27 2.31
N ALA A 3 0.71 -30.01 2.55
CA ALA A 3 -0.38 -30.51 1.70
C ALA A 3 -0.17 -30.17 0.21
N ARG A 4 0.45 -29.01 -0.08
CA ARG A 4 0.81 -28.59 -1.43
C ARG A 4 1.87 -29.47 -2.09
N ALA A 5 2.83 -29.99 -1.32
CA ALA A 5 3.84 -30.91 -1.83
C ALA A 5 3.21 -32.26 -2.21
N LEU A 6 2.32 -32.79 -1.35
CA LEU A 6 1.59 -34.03 -1.59
C LEU A 6 0.74 -33.99 -2.86
N VAL A 7 0.01 -32.89 -3.07
CA VAL A 7 -0.80 -32.69 -4.30
C VAL A 7 0.09 -32.60 -5.54
N LYS A 8 1.21 -31.89 -5.47
CA LYS A 8 2.16 -31.79 -6.60
C LYS A 8 2.77 -33.14 -6.98
N TYR A 9 3.28 -33.88 -6.00
CA TYR A 9 3.88 -35.20 -6.27
C TYR A 9 2.85 -36.22 -6.72
N GLY A 10 1.62 -36.18 -6.17
CA GLY A 10 0.51 -37.01 -6.62
C GLY A 10 0.15 -36.75 -8.08
N ALA A 11 -0.01 -35.48 -8.48
CA ALA A 11 -0.32 -35.11 -9.85
C ALA A 11 0.80 -35.51 -10.84
N ILE A 12 2.07 -35.32 -10.44
CA ILE A 12 3.22 -35.73 -11.25
C ILE A 12 3.27 -37.25 -11.42
N ALA A 13 3.08 -38.01 -10.34
CA ALA A 13 3.08 -39.47 -10.39
C ALA A 13 1.93 -40.00 -11.27
N LEU A 14 0.75 -39.40 -11.19
CA LEU A 14 -0.40 -39.76 -12.03
C LEU A 14 -0.16 -39.45 -13.51
N ALA A 15 0.44 -38.29 -13.81
CA ALA A 15 0.79 -37.91 -15.18
C ALA A 15 1.86 -38.84 -15.79
N PHE A 16 2.93 -39.14 -15.05
CA PHE A 16 3.95 -40.09 -15.50
C PHE A 16 3.41 -41.52 -15.59
N GLY A 17 2.52 -41.94 -14.69
CA GLY A 17 1.85 -43.24 -14.74
C GLY A 17 0.98 -43.38 -15.98
N ALA A 18 0.16 -42.36 -16.29
CA ALA A 18 -0.67 -42.36 -17.49
C ALA A 18 0.16 -42.30 -18.78
N LEU A 19 1.19 -41.45 -18.83
CA LEU A 19 2.10 -41.36 -19.97
C LEU A 19 2.88 -42.67 -20.18
N GLY A 20 3.40 -43.25 -19.10
CA GLY A 20 4.12 -44.52 -19.13
C GLY A 20 3.22 -45.68 -19.58
N PHE A 21 1.96 -45.70 -19.12
CA PHE A 21 0.97 -46.68 -19.58
C PHE A 21 0.66 -46.53 -21.08
N VAL A 22 0.43 -45.30 -21.56
CA VAL A 22 0.16 -45.04 -22.99
C VAL A 22 1.38 -45.39 -23.85
N LEU A 23 2.59 -45.05 -23.41
CA LEU A 23 3.82 -45.42 -24.11
C LEU A 23 4.04 -46.93 -24.10
N ALA A 24 3.83 -47.61 -22.97
CA ALA A 24 3.97 -49.06 -22.87
C ALA A 24 2.96 -49.77 -23.78
N VAL A 25 1.69 -49.35 -23.74
CA VAL A 25 0.64 -49.89 -24.62
C VAL A 25 0.98 -49.59 -26.08
N GLY A 26 1.28 -48.35 -26.44
CA GLY A 26 1.62 -47.99 -27.82
C GLY A 26 2.87 -48.69 -28.36
N LEU A 27 3.88 -48.90 -27.53
CA LEU A 27 5.11 -49.60 -27.90
C LEU A 27 4.87 -51.12 -28.00
N LEU A 28 4.07 -51.71 -27.10
CA LEU A 28 3.60 -53.09 -27.23
C LEU A 28 2.78 -53.27 -28.50
N THR A 29 1.89 -52.32 -28.82
CA THR A 29 1.14 -52.32 -30.08
C THR A 29 2.10 -52.25 -31.26
N LEU A 30 3.04 -51.32 -31.33
CA LEU A 30 3.96 -51.20 -32.48
C LEU A 30 4.89 -52.42 -32.66
N VAL A 31 5.38 -53.02 -31.58
CA VAL A 31 6.32 -54.15 -31.63
C VAL A 31 5.61 -55.47 -31.91
N PHE A 32 4.43 -55.68 -31.35
CA PHE A 32 3.71 -56.96 -31.43
C PHE A 32 2.57 -56.98 -32.47
N ALA A 33 2.03 -55.83 -32.89
CA ALA A 33 0.98 -55.75 -33.91
C ALA A 33 1.37 -56.38 -35.27
N PRO A 34 2.59 -56.14 -35.83
CA PRO A 34 2.95 -56.68 -37.14
C PRO A 34 3.09 -58.21 -37.14
N LYS A 35 3.43 -58.81 -35.98
CA LYS A 35 3.61 -60.26 -35.84
C LYS A 35 2.33 -61.01 -35.48
N ALA A 36 1.32 -60.33 -34.94
CA ALA A 36 0.06 -60.94 -34.49
C ALA A 36 -1.14 -60.63 -35.40
N GLY A 37 -1.03 -59.71 -36.36
CA GLY A 37 -2.11 -59.37 -37.30
C GLY A 37 -3.35 -58.71 -36.68
N ALA A 38 -3.30 -58.30 -35.41
CA ALA A 38 -4.50 -58.04 -34.59
C ALA A 38 -4.63 -56.62 -34.01
N TYR A 39 -3.79 -55.65 -34.39
CA TYR A 39 -3.73 -54.36 -33.67
C TYR A 39 -3.49 -53.10 -34.51
N ALA A 40 -3.44 -53.22 -35.85
CA ALA A 40 -3.64 -52.03 -36.69
C ALA A 40 -5.16 -51.77 -36.74
N PRO A 41 -5.64 -50.52 -36.58
CA PRO A 41 -7.07 -50.22 -36.66
C PRO A 41 -7.59 -50.71 -38.01
N VAL A 42 -8.41 -51.75 -37.99
CA VAL A 42 -8.94 -52.40 -39.19
C VAL A 42 -10.18 -51.64 -39.69
N ASP A 43 -10.90 -51.04 -38.73
CA ASP A 43 -12.11 -50.25 -38.95
C ASP A 43 -11.94 -48.79 -38.52
N SER A 44 -12.74 -47.89 -39.11
CA SER A 44 -12.70 -46.45 -38.82
C SER A 44 -13.03 -46.09 -37.36
N SER A 45 -13.75 -46.97 -36.64
CA SER A 45 -14.05 -46.80 -35.21
C SER A 45 -12.78 -46.82 -34.35
N ASP A 46 -11.82 -47.68 -34.69
CA ASP A 46 -10.59 -47.85 -33.92
C ASP A 46 -9.66 -46.65 -34.11
N ALA A 47 -9.58 -46.15 -35.36
CA ALA A 47 -8.85 -44.92 -35.66
C ALA A 47 -9.41 -43.71 -34.90
N ALA A 48 -10.74 -43.61 -34.77
CA ALA A 48 -11.39 -42.54 -34.00
C ALA A 48 -11.06 -42.61 -32.49
N ALA A 49 -11.04 -43.81 -31.91
CA ALA A 49 -10.67 -44.02 -30.51
C ALA A 49 -9.22 -43.58 -30.21
N TRP A 50 -8.30 -43.86 -31.13
CA TRP A 50 -6.90 -43.40 -31.02
C TRP A 50 -6.78 -41.86 -31.06
N ILE A 51 -7.47 -41.22 -32.01
CA ILE A 51 -7.47 -39.75 -32.13
C ILE A 51 -8.04 -39.10 -30.86
N GLN A 52 -9.11 -39.67 -30.28
CA GLN A 52 -9.70 -39.19 -29.04
C GLN A 52 -8.74 -39.30 -27.84
N ALA A 53 -8.04 -40.44 -27.73
CA ALA A 53 -7.06 -40.64 -26.66
C ALA A 53 -5.92 -39.60 -26.73
N VAL A 54 -5.36 -39.37 -27.92
CA VAL A 54 -4.34 -38.34 -28.13
C VAL A 54 -4.88 -36.94 -27.86
N GLY A 55 -6.10 -36.65 -28.32
CA GLY A 55 -6.76 -35.36 -28.09
C GLY A 55 -6.97 -35.05 -26.61
N SER A 56 -7.35 -36.04 -25.79
CA SER A 56 -7.52 -35.86 -24.34
C SER A 56 -6.20 -35.59 -23.62
N ILE A 57 -5.11 -36.28 -23.99
CA ILE A 57 -3.77 -36.02 -23.44
C ILE A 57 -3.31 -34.62 -23.83
N ALA A 58 -3.45 -34.24 -25.10
CA ALA A 58 -3.09 -32.92 -25.58
C ALA A 58 -3.88 -31.82 -24.85
N ALA A 59 -5.19 -32.05 -24.61
CA ALA A 59 -6.03 -31.13 -23.85
C ALA A 59 -5.57 -30.99 -22.38
N ILE A 60 -5.21 -32.09 -21.71
CA ILE A 60 -4.70 -32.06 -20.33
C ILE A 60 -3.38 -31.30 -20.26
N VAL A 61 -2.44 -31.58 -21.17
CA VAL A 61 -1.15 -30.89 -21.23
C VAL A 61 -1.34 -29.40 -21.52
N GLY A 62 -2.22 -29.06 -22.46
CA GLY A 62 -2.60 -27.68 -22.77
C GLY A 62 -3.20 -26.96 -21.57
N ALA A 63 -4.17 -27.58 -20.89
CA ALA A 63 -4.79 -27.04 -19.68
C ALA A 63 -3.76 -26.83 -18.56
N PHE A 64 -2.84 -27.77 -18.36
CA PHE A 64 -1.77 -27.64 -17.37
C PHE A 64 -0.82 -26.49 -17.70
N TYR A 65 -0.42 -26.35 -18.97
CA TYR A 65 0.46 -25.28 -19.43
C TYR A 65 -0.19 -23.90 -19.23
N VAL A 66 -1.45 -23.75 -19.63
CA VAL A 66 -2.23 -22.52 -19.43
C VAL A 66 -2.38 -22.21 -17.94
N GLY A 67 -2.76 -23.20 -17.12
CA GLY A 67 -2.89 -23.04 -15.68
C GLY A 67 -1.59 -22.60 -15.01
N LYS A 68 -0.44 -23.13 -15.45
CA LYS A 68 0.88 -22.69 -14.95
C LYS A 68 1.17 -21.24 -15.31
N GLN A 69 0.91 -20.83 -16.55
CA GLN A 69 1.10 -19.43 -16.96
C GLN A 69 0.20 -18.48 -16.16
N GLN A 70 -1.07 -18.83 -15.99
CA GLN A 70 -2.03 -18.03 -15.21
C GLN A 70 -1.59 -17.91 -13.74
N ALA A 71 -1.10 -19.00 -13.12
CA ALA A 71 -0.62 -18.96 -11.76
C ALA A 71 0.61 -18.04 -11.57
N ILE A 72 1.53 -18.03 -12.54
CA ILE A 72 2.70 -17.15 -12.53
C ILE A 72 2.26 -15.68 -12.72
N ALA A 73 1.37 -15.41 -13.68
CA ALA A 73 0.85 -14.08 -13.93
C ALA A 73 0.09 -13.51 -12.73
N ALA A 74 -0.75 -14.33 -12.09
CA ALA A 74 -1.49 -13.96 -10.88
C ALA A 74 -0.55 -13.67 -9.70
N ALA A 75 0.50 -14.47 -9.51
CA ALA A 75 1.50 -14.23 -8.48
C ALA A 75 2.23 -12.89 -8.70
N LYS A 76 2.63 -12.61 -9.95
CA LYS A 76 3.27 -11.34 -10.32
C LYS A 76 2.34 -10.14 -10.09
N LEU A 77 1.09 -10.23 -10.56
CA LEU A 77 0.10 -9.16 -10.36
C LEU A 77 -0.15 -8.89 -8.87
N ALA A 78 -0.20 -9.94 -8.04
CA ALA A 78 -0.34 -9.81 -6.59
C ALA A 78 0.89 -9.21 -5.90
N GLU A 79 2.09 -9.43 -6.44
CA GLU A 79 3.32 -8.76 -5.95
C GLU A 79 3.33 -7.28 -6.35
N ASP A 80 3.04 -6.98 -7.62
CA ASP A 80 3.00 -5.61 -8.14
C ASP A 80 1.91 -4.78 -7.44
N GLY A 81 0.74 -5.37 -7.21
CA GLY A 81 -0.34 -4.75 -6.44
C GLY A 81 0.06 -4.42 -4.99
N ARG A 82 0.84 -5.31 -4.34
CA ARG A 82 1.35 -5.06 -2.98
C ARG A 82 2.38 -3.93 -2.95
N LYS A 83 3.28 -3.86 -3.94
CA LYS A 83 4.24 -2.77 -4.07
C LYS A 83 3.53 -1.43 -4.31
N LYS A 84 2.57 -1.40 -5.22
CA LYS A 84 1.77 -0.19 -5.49
C LYS A 84 1.00 0.29 -4.27
N ALA A 85 0.29 -0.61 -3.59
CA ALA A 85 -0.45 -0.28 -2.37
C ALA A 85 0.47 0.15 -1.21
N HIS A 86 1.73 -0.26 -1.20
CA HIS A 86 2.71 0.25 -0.24
C HIS A 86 3.12 1.69 -0.56
N LEU A 87 3.42 1.98 -1.83
CA LEU A 87 3.77 3.34 -2.26
C LEU A 87 2.62 4.33 -2.04
N GLU A 88 1.39 3.97 -2.42
CA GLU A 88 0.20 4.80 -2.20
C GLU A 88 -0.03 5.11 -0.72
N ARG A 89 0.27 4.15 0.18
CA ARG A 89 0.21 4.38 1.62
C ARG A 89 1.27 5.38 2.08
N LEU A 90 2.51 5.24 1.61
CA LEU A 90 3.59 6.18 1.95
C LEU A 90 3.27 7.61 1.46
N GLU A 91 2.72 7.74 0.25
CA GLU A 91 2.24 9.03 -0.27
C GLU A 91 1.12 9.61 0.60
N GLY A 92 0.16 8.77 1.03
CA GLY A 92 -0.89 9.17 1.97
C GLY A 92 -0.33 9.67 3.30
N TYR A 93 0.66 8.98 3.88
CA TYR A 93 1.31 9.40 5.12
C TYR A 93 2.05 10.74 4.94
N SER A 94 2.79 10.91 3.86
CA SER A 94 3.43 12.19 3.52
C SER A 94 2.41 13.32 3.39
N ALA A 95 1.26 13.08 2.76
CA ALA A 95 0.20 14.07 2.62
C ALA A 95 -0.39 14.50 3.99
N ILE A 96 -0.57 13.57 4.92
CA ILE A 96 -1.05 13.86 6.28
C ILE A 96 -0.02 14.74 7.02
N VAL A 97 1.27 14.41 6.95
CA VAL A 97 2.35 15.22 7.58
C VAL A 97 2.43 16.61 6.94
N LEU A 98 2.36 16.70 5.61
CA LEU A 98 2.38 17.98 4.88
C LEU A 98 1.14 18.85 5.21
N ASN A 99 0.02 18.25 5.61
CA ASN A 99 -1.12 19.02 6.08
C ASN A 99 -0.78 19.85 7.33
N LEU A 100 0.06 19.36 8.24
CA LEU A 100 0.49 20.15 9.41
C LEU A 100 1.25 21.41 9.01
N VAL A 101 2.12 21.34 8.00
CA VAL A 101 2.82 22.52 7.48
C VAL A 101 1.82 23.57 6.98
N GLN A 102 0.74 23.14 6.31
CA GLN A 102 -0.33 24.02 5.87
C GLN A 102 -1.13 24.60 7.06
N ARG A 103 -1.33 23.83 8.14
CA ARG A 103 -2.01 24.31 9.35
C ARG A 103 -1.20 25.37 10.08
N ILE A 104 0.11 25.16 10.26
CA ILE A 104 0.99 26.20 10.84
C ILE A 104 1.00 27.45 9.95
N ALA A 105 1.09 27.30 8.62
CA ALA A 105 1.05 28.44 7.70
C ALA A 105 -0.29 29.21 7.76
N SER A 106 -1.41 28.48 7.90
CA SER A 106 -2.73 29.10 8.07
C SER A 106 -2.83 29.86 9.38
N LEU A 107 -2.21 29.33 10.45
CA LEU A 107 -2.13 29.98 11.75
C LEU A 107 -1.30 31.27 11.68
N GLU A 108 -0.13 31.21 11.05
CA GLU A 108 0.74 32.37 10.79
C GLU A 108 -0.02 33.47 10.02
N GLN A 109 -0.77 33.08 8.98
CA GLN A 109 -1.60 34.02 8.21
C GLN A 109 -2.70 34.64 9.08
N ALA A 110 -3.36 33.85 9.93
CA ALA A 110 -4.39 34.34 10.84
C ALA A 110 -3.84 35.34 11.86
N LEU A 111 -2.60 35.15 12.32
CA LEU A 111 -1.91 36.10 13.21
C LEU A 111 -1.47 37.39 12.50
N GLY A 112 -1.43 37.37 11.16
CA GLY A 112 -1.16 38.54 10.33
C GLY A 112 -2.29 39.56 10.26
N TYR A 113 -3.52 39.22 10.69
CA TYR A 113 -4.65 40.16 10.66
C TYR A 113 -4.51 41.27 11.71
N ASN A 114 -5.05 42.46 11.39
CA ASN A 114 -4.86 43.70 12.16
C ASN A 114 -5.53 43.71 13.55
N THR A 115 -6.32 42.70 13.92
CA THR A 115 -6.97 42.69 15.24
C THR A 115 -6.86 41.33 15.92
N THR A 116 -6.51 41.37 17.19
CA THR A 116 -6.49 40.24 18.12
C THR A 116 -7.85 39.54 18.21
N ASN A 117 -8.94 40.30 18.07
CA ASN A 117 -10.31 39.76 18.03
C ASN A 117 -10.57 38.91 16.78
N SER A 118 -10.06 39.32 15.61
CA SER A 118 -10.19 38.53 14.38
C SER A 118 -9.49 37.18 14.52
N PHE A 119 -8.27 37.17 15.07
CA PHE A 119 -7.55 35.93 15.33
C PHE A 119 -8.32 35.03 16.31
N ARG A 120 -8.74 35.58 17.46
CA ARG A 120 -9.52 34.83 18.46
C ARG A 120 -10.76 34.19 17.85
N PHE A 121 -11.51 34.95 17.04
CA PHE A 121 -12.68 34.41 16.35
C PHE A 121 -12.30 33.26 15.41
N ALA A 122 -11.29 33.44 14.57
CA ALA A 122 -10.81 32.38 13.67
C ALA A 122 -10.32 31.13 14.42
N TRP A 123 -9.65 31.32 15.56
CA TRP A 123 -9.16 30.25 16.41
C TRP A 123 -10.30 29.42 17.00
N VAL A 124 -11.25 30.09 17.68
CA VAL A 124 -12.35 29.43 18.40
C VAL A 124 -13.33 28.75 17.44
N TRP A 125 -13.61 29.36 16.29
CA TRP A 125 -14.67 28.90 15.38
C TRP A 125 -14.21 27.96 14.27
N GLY A 126 -12.90 27.71 14.12
CA GLY A 126 -12.40 26.82 13.07
C GLY A 126 -11.03 26.24 13.37
N GLN A 127 -10.01 27.10 13.40
CA GLN A 127 -8.60 26.69 13.37
C GLN A 127 -8.25 25.70 14.50
N ARG A 128 -8.74 25.92 15.73
CA ARG A 128 -8.47 25.03 16.87
C ARG A 128 -8.86 23.58 16.59
N SER A 129 -10.07 23.36 16.07
CA SER A 129 -10.57 22.01 15.82
C SER A 129 -9.87 21.34 14.64
N GLU A 130 -9.63 22.08 13.56
CA GLU A 130 -8.96 21.56 12.37
C GLU A 130 -7.50 21.19 12.64
N PHE A 131 -6.80 22.03 13.41
CA PHE A 131 -5.42 21.80 13.79
C PHE A 131 -5.29 20.57 14.70
N ARG A 132 -6.17 20.43 15.70
CA ARG A 132 -6.23 19.25 16.56
C ARG A 132 -6.46 17.96 15.78
N VAL A 133 -7.42 17.96 14.85
CA VAL A 133 -7.67 16.79 13.99
C VAL A 133 -6.46 16.44 13.14
N ALA A 134 -5.71 17.43 12.65
CA ALA A 134 -4.49 17.20 11.89
C ALA A 134 -3.37 16.58 12.75
N LEU A 135 -3.20 17.03 13.99
CA LEU A 135 -2.25 16.44 14.95
C LEU A 135 -2.63 14.98 15.26
N GLU A 136 -3.90 14.73 15.60
CA GLU A 136 -4.40 13.37 15.87
C GLU A 136 -4.27 12.44 14.64
N ALA A 137 -4.39 12.98 13.43
CA ALA A 137 -4.19 12.22 12.20
C ALA A 137 -2.73 11.77 12.03
N VAL A 138 -1.77 12.64 12.37
CA VAL A 138 -0.33 12.30 12.33
C VAL A 138 0.03 11.27 13.40
N ASP A 139 -0.56 11.33 14.59
CA ASP A 139 -0.34 10.32 15.64
C ASP A 139 -0.75 8.89 15.22
N ARG A 140 -1.66 8.78 14.23
CA ARG A 140 -2.09 7.50 13.67
C ARG A 140 -1.22 7.01 12.51
N VAL A 141 -0.29 7.83 12.04
CA VAL A 141 0.65 7.42 10.98
C VAL A 141 1.68 6.46 11.59
N PRO A 142 1.83 5.23 11.06
CA PRO A 142 2.87 4.32 11.53
C PRO A 142 4.24 4.83 11.09
N ILE A 143 4.92 5.62 11.94
CA ILE A 143 6.19 6.29 11.59
C ILE A 143 7.28 5.28 11.17
N HIS A 144 7.23 4.06 11.69
CA HIS A 144 8.15 2.99 11.30
C HIS A 144 7.96 2.48 9.86
N ASP A 145 6.84 2.80 9.19
CA ASP A 145 6.63 2.48 7.78
C ASP A 145 7.44 3.39 6.84
N PHE A 146 7.90 4.56 7.31
CA PHE A 146 8.82 5.39 6.53
C PHE A 146 10.17 4.67 6.43
N ALA A 147 10.50 4.17 5.23
CA ALA A 147 11.74 3.43 5.00
C ALA A 147 13.02 4.30 5.10
N ASP A 148 12.88 5.63 5.02
CA ASP A 148 13.99 6.58 5.04
C ASP A 148 14.07 7.29 6.41
N PRO A 149 15.19 7.15 7.16
CA PRO A 149 15.42 7.86 8.41
C PRO A 149 15.26 9.38 8.31
N LYS A 150 15.59 9.99 7.16
CA LYS A 150 15.40 11.44 6.95
C LYS A 150 13.93 11.82 6.92
N LYS A 151 13.08 10.99 6.29
CA LYS A 151 11.63 11.21 6.27
C LYS A 151 11.03 11.08 7.67
N ILE A 152 11.53 10.14 8.47
CA ILE A 152 11.15 10.00 9.88
C ILE A 152 11.51 11.26 10.67
N ASP A 153 12.77 11.70 10.59
CA ASP A 153 13.26 12.90 11.29
C ASP A 153 12.49 14.16 10.88
N ALA A 154 12.25 14.34 9.58
CA ALA A 154 11.47 15.44 9.03
C ALA A 154 10.02 15.40 9.52
N ALA A 155 9.37 14.23 9.52
CA ALA A 155 7.98 14.09 9.98
C ALA A 155 7.84 14.41 11.46
N LEU A 156 8.75 13.88 12.30
CA LEU A 156 8.80 14.19 13.73
C LEU A 156 9.10 15.67 14.00
N SER A 157 10.00 16.28 13.23
CA SER A 157 10.33 17.71 13.33
C SER A 157 9.12 18.60 12.98
N ILE A 158 8.39 18.27 11.91
CA ILE A 158 7.17 18.97 11.50
C ILE A 158 6.08 18.80 12.57
N TYR A 159 5.88 17.57 13.05
CA TYR A 159 4.92 17.28 14.11
C TYR A 159 5.22 18.08 15.38
N GLY A 160 6.47 18.06 15.86
CA GLY A 160 6.89 18.81 17.04
C GLY A 160 6.65 20.32 16.89
N ALA A 161 7.03 20.91 15.75
CA ALA A 161 6.77 22.33 15.49
C ALA A 161 5.27 22.65 15.43
N ALA A 162 4.45 21.74 14.91
CA ALA A 162 2.99 21.91 14.84
C ALA A 162 2.34 21.81 16.23
N ALA A 163 2.79 20.85 17.05
CA ALA A 163 2.31 20.66 18.41
C ALA A 163 2.68 21.85 19.30
N GLU A 164 3.94 22.30 19.25
CA GLU A 164 4.42 23.51 19.96
C GLU A 164 3.58 24.74 19.57
N ALA A 165 3.34 24.95 18.27
CA ALA A 165 2.51 26.03 17.75
C ALA A 165 1.05 25.96 18.25
N PHE A 166 0.47 24.76 18.29
CA PHE A 166 -0.90 24.54 18.75
C PHE A 166 -1.04 24.81 20.24
N ASP A 167 -0.13 24.25 21.05
CA ASP A 167 -0.15 24.36 22.51
C ASP A 167 0.04 25.82 22.95
N GLU A 168 0.95 26.55 22.31
CA GLU A 168 1.17 27.96 22.63
C GLU A 168 -0.03 28.84 22.23
N ALA A 169 -0.62 28.60 21.05
CA ALA A 169 -1.84 29.28 20.64
C ALA A 169 -3.01 28.96 21.60
N GLU A 170 -3.14 27.70 22.04
CA GLU A 170 -4.16 27.31 23.01
C GLU A 170 -3.94 27.98 24.37
N ASP A 171 -2.70 28.03 24.88
CA ASP A 171 -2.37 28.69 26.14
C ASP A 171 -2.66 30.20 26.10
N VAL A 172 -2.21 30.91 25.07
CA VAL A 172 -2.48 32.35 24.91
C VAL A 172 -3.99 32.61 24.81
N MET A 173 -4.73 31.78 24.10
CA MET A 173 -6.19 31.92 23.96
C MET A 173 -6.95 31.57 25.24
N ASN A 174 -6.47 30.62 26.04
CA ASN A 174 -7.06 30.27 27.34
C ASN A 174 -6.81 31.34 28.40
N ARG A 175 -5.67 32.04 28.32
CA ARG A 175 -5.36 33.18 29.19
C ARG A 175 -6.17 34.43 28.84
N TRP A 176 -6.81 34.48 27.67
CA TRP A 176 -7.59 35.65 27.26
C TRP A 176 -8.84 35.86 28.12
N THR A 177 -8.95 37.04 28.72
CA THR A 177 -10.15 37.55 29.38
C THR A 177 -10.41 39.00 28.94
N ALA A 178 -11.62 39.52 29.15
CA ALA A 178 -11.89 40.93 28.82
C ALA A 178 -11.04 41.89 29.68
N ASP A 179 -10.68 41.47 30.89
CA ASP A 179 -10.04 42.31 31.90
C ASP A 179 -8.50 42.38 31.75
N ASN A 180 -7.87 41.49 30.96
CA ASN A 180 -6.42 41.45 30.76
C ASN A 180 -5.97 41.81 29.33
N ALA A 181 -6.76 42.64 28.64
CA ALA A 181 -6.48 43.03 27.25
C ALA A 181 -5.05 43.58 26.98
N PRO A 182 -4.43 44.39 27.86
CA PRO A 182 -3.05 44.86 27.63
C PRO A 182 -2.00 43.74 27.72
N GLU A 183 -2.12 42.85 28.70
CA GLU A 183 -1.22 41.70 28.87
C GLU A 183 -1.35 40.72 27.70
N PHE A 184 -2.58 40.56 27.21
CA PHE A 184 -2.87 39.74 26.04
C PHE A 184 -2.25 40.29 24.76
N LEU A 185 -2.21 41.62 24.58
CA LEU A 185 -1.55 42.20 23.40
C LEU A 185 -0.06 41.84 23.34
N ASN A 186 0.63 41.87 24.48
CA ASN A 186 2.03 41.45 24.54
C ASN A 186 2.17 39.95 24.24
N ALA A 187 1.37 39.11 24.89
CA ALA A 187 1.37 37.66 24.64
C ALA A 187 1.01 37.30 23.19
N TYR A 188 0.18 38.11 22.53
CA TYR A 188 -0.19 37.92 21.13
C TYR A 188 0.95 38.27 20.16
N GLU A 189 1.70 39.34 20.42
CA GLU A 189 2.89 39.68 19.61
C GLU A 189 3.99 38.63 19.80
N ASP A 190 4.20 38.13 21.02
CA ASP A 190 5.12 37.02 21.29
C ASP A 190 4.70 35.75 20.52
N LEU A 191 3.42 35.38 20.61
CA LEU A 191 2.84 34.25 19.86
C LEU A 191 3.10 34.40 18.35
N LYS A 192 2.90 35.59 17.80
CA LYS A 192 3.12 35.85 16.37
C LYS A 192 4.56 35.59 15.95
N GLU A 193 5.53 35.98 16.77
CA GLU A 193 6.93 35.72 16.48
C GLU A 193 7.29 34.24 16.62
N HIS A 194 6.80 33.56 17.66
CA HIS A 194 7.04 32.13 17.85
C HIS A 194 6.41 31.27 16.75
N ILE A 195 5.17 31.56 16.35
CA ILE A 195 4.52 30.85 15.23
C ILE A 195 5.30 31.01 13.92
N ARG A 196 5.92 32.17 13.65
CA ARG A 196 6.81 32.34 12.48
C ARG A 196 8.03 31.42 12.55
N VAL A 197 8.63 31.29 13.74
CA VAL A 197 9.77 30.39 13.95
C VAL A 197 9.35 28.93 13.71
N TYR A 198 8.19 28.50 14.24
CA TYR A 198 7.66 27.16 14.01
C TYR A 198 7.32 26.92 12.53
N ALA A 199 6.69 27.90 11.86
CA ALA A 199 6.38 27.83 10.43
C ALA A 199 7.65 27.69 9.59
N HIS A 200 8.70 28.45 9.92
CA HIS A 200 9.99 28.37 9.24
C HIS A 200 10.65 26.99 9.45
N ARG A 201 10.69 26.48 10.69
CA ARG A 201 11.23 25.14 11.00
C ARG A 201 10.49 24.04 10.24
N ALA A 202 9.16 24.09 10.21
CA ALA A 202 8.34 23.10 9.49
C ALA A 202 8.56 23.15 7.97
N ARG A 203 8.60 24.35 7.37
CA ARG A 203 8.87 24.54 5.93
C ARG A 203 10.26 24.06 5.53
N ALA A 204 11.28 24.29 6.37
CA ALA A 204 12.65 23.86 6.11
C ALA A 204 12.79 22.34 5.96
N ARG A 205 11.90 21.57 6.59
CA ARG A 205 11.87 20.10 6.50
C ARG A 205 10.89 19.55 5.46
N GLN A 206 10.07 20.42 4.86
CA GLN A 206 9.01 20.01 3.93
C GLN A 206 9.53 19.24 2.72
N SER A 207 10.66 19.69 2.15
CA SER A 207 11.27 19.07 0.97
C SER A 207 11.83 17.67 1.22
N GLU A 208 12.04 17.30 2.48
CA GLU A 208 12.51 15.96 2.83
C GLU A 208 11.37 14.93 2.81
N ILE A 209 10.12 15.37 2.96
CA ILE A 209 8.92 14.50 2.95
C ILE A 209 8.45 14.18 1.53
N THR A 210 8.56 15.15 0.62
CA THR A 210 8.27 15.01 -0.81
C THR A 210 9.32 14.13 -1.48
#